data_AF-A0A085ERY0-F1
#
_entry.id   AF-A0A085ERY0-F1
#
_cell.length_a   1.000
_cell.length_b   1.000
_cell.length_c   1.000
_cell.angle_alpha   90.00
_cell.angle_beta   90.00
_cell.angle_gamma   90.00
#
_symmetry.space_group_name_H-M   'P 1'
#
loop_
_entity.id
_entity.type
_entity.pdbx_description
1 polymer ?
#
loop_
_entity_poly.entity_id
_entity_poly.type
_entity_poly.pdbx_seq_one_letter_code
_entity_poly.pdbx_strand_id
1 'polypeptide(L)' 'MDIVRLARRAGRRLVLIGDVYTAGAACKALVRASRKGGVAHIDVMSFARVVITAEMPI' A
#
# COMPACT_ATOMS: atom_id res chain seq x y z
N MET A 1 13.19 -4.70 -9.16
CA MET A 1 13.16 -4.88 -7.70
C MET A 1 11.86 -5.60 -7.35
N ASP A 2 11.92 -6.86 -6.92
CA ASP A 2 10.73 -7.72 -6.74
C ASP A 2 10.16 -7.53 -5.32
N ILE A 3 9.11 -6.73 -5.19
CA ILE A 3 8.40 -6.47 -3.92
C ILE A 3 7.91 -7.77 -3.27
N VAL A 4 7.61 -8.81 -4.08
CA VAL A 4 7.16 -10.13 -3.59
C VAL A 4 8.31 -10.88 -2.92
N ARG A 5 9.55 -10.76 -3.42
CA ARG A 5 10.73 -11.31 -2.72
C ARG A 5 10.97 -10.65 -1.37
N LEU A 6 10.74 -9.34 -1.24
CA LEU A 6 10.88 -8.63 0.03
C LEU A 6 9.82 -9.07 1.05
N ALA A 7 8.61 -9.32 0.55
CA ALA A 7 7.43 -9.78 1.29
C ALA A 7 7.53 -11.24 1.78
N ARG A 8 8.22 -12.13 1.06
CA ARG A 8 8.34 -13.57 1.40
C ARG A 8 9.06 -13.90 2.71
N ARG A 9 9.54 -12.91 3.47
CA ARG A 9 10.12 -13.15 4.80
C ARG A 9 8.99 -13.36 5.80
N ALA A 10 8.53 -14.60 5.91
CA ALA A 10 7.55 -15.04 6.91
C ALA A 10 7.89 -14.47 8.30
N GLY A 11 6.86 -13.97 8.99
CA GLY A 11 6.99 -13.39 10.32
C GLY A 11 7.47 -11.93 10.39
N ARG A 12 7.81 -11.29 9.26
CA ARG A 12 8.20 -9.87 9.26
C ARG A 12 7.03 -8.96 8.84
N ARG A 13 6.94 -7.81 9.49
CA ARG A 13 5.96 -6.75 9.18
C ARG A 13 6.41 -5.98 7.94
N LEU A 14 5.50 -5.76 6.99
CA LEU A 14 5.74 -4.96 5.79
C LEU A 14 5.14 -3.56 6.00
N VAL A 15 5.93 -2.52 5.77
CA VAL A 15 5.44 -1.14 5.76
C VAL A 15 5.55 -0.63 4.33
N LEU A 16 4.41 -0.27 3.73
CA LEU A 16 4.35 0.39 2.42
C LEU A 16 4.40 1.89 2.65
N ILE A 17 5.38 2.56 2.06
CA ILE A 17 5.57 4.01 2.19
C ILE A 17 5.37 4.65 0.82
N GLY A 18 4.50 5.65 0.75
CA GLY A 18 4.26 6.45 -0.44
C GLY A 18 4.25 7.94 -0.16
N ASP A 19 4.32 8.75 -1.20
CA ASP A 19 4.11 10.18 -1.14
C ASP A 19 2.65 10.53 -0.87
N VAL A 20 1.74 10.08 -1.76
CA VAL A 20 0.35 10.50 -1.78
C VAL A 20 -0.57 9.28 -1.84
N TYR A 21 -1.45 9.16 -0.85
CA TYR A 21 -2.55 8.20 -0.87
C TYR A 21 -3.79 8.84 -1.51
N THR A 22 -4.21 8.33 -2.67
CA THR A 22 -5.42 8.79 -3.37
C THR A 22 -6.63 7.89 -3.07
N ALA A 23 -7.25 7.28 -4.08
CA ALA A 23 -8.33 6.30 -3.92
C ALA A 23 -7.86 4.94 -3.37
N GLY A 24 -6.55 4.75 -3.21
CA GLY A 24 -5.97 3.54 -2.63
C GLY A 24 -5.89 2.33 -3.57
N ALA A 25 -6.18 2.48 -4.86
CA ALA A 25 -6.13 1.38 -5.83
C ALA A 25 -4.74 0.71 -5.87
N ALA A 26 -3.68 1.51 -5.93
CA ALA A 26 -2.29 1.02 -5.91
C ALA A 26 -1.98 0.27 -4.59
N CYS A 27 -2.36 0.85 -3.44
CA CYS A 27 -2.20 0.19 -2.14
C CYS A 27 -2.94 -1.15 -2.07
N LYS A 28 -4.19 -1.22 -2.55
CA LYS A 28 -4.96 -2.48 -2.58
C LYS A 28 -4.29 -3.55 -3.45
N ALA A 29 -3.76 -3.16 -4.61
CA ALA A 29 -3.02 -4.08 -5.49
C ALA A 29 -1.77 -4.64 -4.80
N LEU A 30 -0.97 -3.77 -4.18
CA LEU A 30 0.24 -4.15 -3.43
C LEU A 30 -0.08 -5.05 -2.22
N VAL A 31 -1.11 -4.71 -1.45
CA VAL A 31 -1.57 -5.53 -0.31
C VAL A 31 -2.02 -6.92 -0.79
N ARG A 32 -2.79 -7.00 -1.88
CA ARG A 32 -3.25 -8.28 -2.44
C ARG A 32 -2.08 -9.14 -2.92
N ALA A 33 -1.12 -8.55 -3.63
CA ALA A 33 0.07 -9.27 -4.09
C ALA A 33 0.95 -9.74 -2.91
N SER A 34 1.12 -8.90 -1.90
CA SER A 34 1.95 -9.20 -0.72
C SER A 34 1.33 -10.30 0.16
N ARG A 35 0.00 -10.28 0.34
CA ARG A 35 -0.72 -11.35 1.05
C ARG A 35 -0.61 -12.69 0.35
N LYS A 36 -0.67 -12.73 -0.99
CA LYS A 36 -0.38 -13.96 -1.76
C LYS A 36 1.04 -14.47 -1.54
N GLY A 37 1.97 -13.58 -1.18
CA GLY A 37 3.34 -13.91 -0.82
C GLY A 37 3.57 -14.32 0.64
N GLY A 38 2.51 -14.40 1.46
CA GLY A 38 2.59 -14.87 2.86
C GLY A 38 2.77 -13.78 3.92
N VAL A 39 2.62 -12.50 3.57
CA VAL A 39 2.73 -11.41 4.57
C VAL A 39 1.47 -11.34 5.42
N ALA A 40 1.63 -11.49 6.74
CA ALA A 40 0.53 -11.42 7.71
C ALA A 40 0.22 -9.98 8.15
N HIS A 41 1.25 -9.13 8.32
CA HIS A 41 1.11 -7.76 8.81
C HIS A 41 1.60 -6.75 7.77
N ILE A 42 0.71 -5.88 7.31
CA ILE A 42 1.00 -4.82 6.34
C ILE A 42 0.45 -3.50 6.88
N ASP A 43 1.30 -2.50 7.04
CA ASP A 43 0.90 -1.11 7.27
C ASP A 43 1.14 -0.26 6.03
N VAL A 44 0.37 0.82 5.92
CA VAL A 44 0.52 1.82 4.87
C VAL A 44 0.76 3.17 5.53
N MET A 45 1.81 3.85 5.12
CA MET A 45 2.14 5.21 5.54
C MET A 45 2.27 6.09 4.29
N SER A 46 1.67 7.28 4.33
CA SER A 46 1.83 8.28 3.27
C SER A 46 2.09 9.65 3.86
N PHE A 47 2.78 10.50 3.11
CA PHE A 47 2.99 11.89 3.51
C PHE A 47 1.73 12.75 3.33
N ALA A 48 0.92 12.46 2.30
CA ALA A 48 -0.34 13.16 2.05
C ALA A 48 -1.48 12.19 1.71
N ARG A 49 -2.72 12.66 1.90
CA ARG A 49 -3.93 11.98 1.45
C ARG A 49 -4.78 12.93 0.61
N VAL A 50 -5.14 12.50 -0.58
CA VAL A 50 -6.10 13.21 -1.44
C VAL A 50 -7.49 12.65 -1.18
N VAL A 51 -8.42 13.53 -0.80
CA VAL A 51 -9.83 13.21 -0.63
C VAL A 51 -10.60 13.99 -1.69
N ILE A 52 -11.24 13.28 -2.60
CA ILE A 52 -12.05 13.87 -3.67
C ILE A 52 -13.49 14.00 -3.13
N THR A 53 -14.02 15.22 -3.11
CA THR A 53 -15.44 15.51 -2.82
C THR A 53 -16.17 15.83 -4.13
N ALA A 54 -17.50 15.67 -4.18
CA ALA A 54 -18.31 15.91 -5.39
C ALA A 54 -18.22 17.35 -5.90
N GLU A 55 -17.87 18.29 -5.02
CA GLU A 55 -17.47 19.64 -5.39
C GLU A 55 -15.95 19.74 -5.17
N MET A 56 -15.21 19.65 -6.27
CA MET A 56 -13.86 20.19 -6.29
C MET A 56 -13.73 21.04 -7.54
N PRO A 57 -13.66 22.38 -7.40
CA PRO A 57 -13.24 23.25 -8.47
C PRO A 57 -11.72 23.06 -8.60
N ILE A 58 -11.32 22.20 -9.53
CA ILE A 58 -10.04 22.31 -10.22
C ILE A 58 -10.31 22.65 -11.67
#